data_AF-A0A7V6IUS0-F1
#
_entry.id   AF-A0A7V6IUS0-F1
#
_cell.length_a   1.000
_cell.length_b   1.000
_cell.length_c   1.000
_cell.angle_alpha   90.00
_cell.angle_beta   90.00
_cell.angle_gamma   90.00
#
_symmetry.space_group_name_H-M   'P 1'
#
loop_
_entity.id
_entity.type
_entity.pdbx_description
1 polymer ?
#
loop_
_entity_poly.entity_id
_entity_poly.type
_entity_poly.pdbx_seq_one_letter_code
_entity_poly.pdbx_strand_id
1 'polypeptide(L)'
;MEKDFVIEEVVKRPKLTKEERRKLRTIKRLINGEINGPRAARLLKVTTRQVRNLKRQVYNEGDLGIIHKNRFNKPINTYDISIRKELARIYRAEFKGVNFSKFAEEMHKRGFTQSRSTIYNILREQRIRSPQRKRNKTKKRK
;
A
#
# COMPACT_ATOMS: atom_id res chain seq x y z
N MET A 1 -16.26 45.94 4.75
CA MET A 1 -16.90 44.86 3.95
C MET A 1 -15.82 43.89 3.53
N GLU A 2 -15.34 43.09 4.49
CA GLU A 2 -14.34 42.05 4.27
C GLU A 2 -15.04 40.84 3.65
N LYS A 3 -14.58 40.40 2.49
CA LYS A 3 -15.00 39.14 1.89
C LYS A 3 -14.10 38.05 2.46
N ASP A 4 -14.66 37.26 3.37
CA ASP A 4 -14.03 36.03 3.85
C ASP A 4 -13.74 35.11 2.66
N PHE A 5 -12.45 34.96 2.36
CA PHE A 5 -11.95 34.00 1.40
C PHE A 5 -12.00 32.62 2.08
N VAL A 6 -13.16 31.96 1.99
CA VAL A 6 -13.29 30.56 2.42
C VAL A 6 -12.38 29.73 1.52
N ILE A 7 -11.21 29.36 2.04
CA ILE A 7 -10.34 28.36 1.44
C ILE A 7 -11.08 27.03 1.58
N GLU A 8 -11.95 26.72 0.62
CA GLU A 8 -12.38 25.35 0.40
C GLU A 8 -11.12 24.57 -0.01
N GLU A 9 -10.49 23.92 0.97
CA GLU A 9 -9.54 22.86 0.67
C GLU A 9 -10.25 21.86 -0.24
N VAL A 10 -9.92 21.88 -1.52
CA VAL A 10 -10.40 20.90 -2.49
C VAL A 10 -9.76 19.57 -2.12
N VAL A 11 -10.37 18.86 -1.17
CA VAL A 11 -9.95 17.52 -0.73
C VAL A 11 -10.03 16.61 -1.94
N LYS A 12 -8.87 16.36 -2.56
CA LYS A 12 -8.76 15.57 -3.78
C LYS A 12 -9.28 14.16 -3.51
N ARG A 13 -10.48 13.84 -4.03
CA ARG A 13 -11.12 12.53 -3.85
C ARG A 13 -10.17 11.43 -4.33
N PRO A 14 -9.90 10.38 -3.53
CA PRO A 14 -8.98 9.33 -3.91
C PRO A 14 -9.49 8.58 -5.15
N LYS A 15 -8.62 8.48 -6.17
CA LYS A 15 -8.97 7.82 -7.43
C LYS A 15 -9.17 6.33 -7.20
N LEU A 16 -10.32 5.81 -7.61
CA LEU A 16 -10.64 4.39 -7.56
C LEU A 16 -9.80 3.58 -8.57
N THR A 17 -9.22 2.49 -8.10
CA THR A 17 -8.58 1.47 -8.95
C THR A 17 -9.60 0.83 -9.90
N LYS A 18 -9.12 0.10 -10.92
CA LYS A 18 -10.00 -0.59 -11.89
C LYS A 18 -10.92 -1.59 -11.20
N GLU A 19 -10.41 -2.29 -10.20
CA GLU A 19 -11.17 -3.29 -9.42
C GLU A 19 -12.17 -2.62 -8.49
N GLU A 20 -11.78 -1.57 -7.77
CA GLU A 20 -12.71 -0.79 -6.93
C GLU A 20 -13.84 -0.20 -7.77
N ARG A 21 -13.56 0.34 -8.97
CA ARG A 21 -14.61 0.80 -9.90
C ARG A 21 -15.54 -0.32 -10.34
N ARG A 22 -15.01 -1.53 -10.58
CA ARG A 22 -15.84 -2.70 -10.90
C ARG A 22 -16.77 -3.06 -9.75
N LYS A 23 -16.24 -3.09 -8.52
CA LYS A 23 -17.04 -3.35 -7.30
C LYS A 23 -18.14 -2.30 -7.13
N LEU A 24 -17.79 -1.02 -7.24
CA LEU A 24 -18.73 0.08 -7.11
C LEU A 24 -19.88 -0.03 -8.11
N ARG A 25 -19.58 -0.29 -9.40
CA ARG A 25 -20.62 -0.47 -10.42
C ARG A 25 -21.55 -1.62 -10.10
N THR A 26 -21.02 -2.79 -9.73
CA THR A 26 -21.87 -3.94 -9.37
C THR A 26 -22.75 -3.65 -8.16
N ILE A 27 -22.22 -2.96 -7.15
CA ILE A 27 -22.99 -2.60 -5.95
C ILE A 27 -24.05 -1.52 -6.26
N LYS A 28 -23.74 -0.51 -7.09
CA LYS A 28 -24.74 0.47 -7.55
C LYS A 28 -25.91 -0.20 -8.29
N ARG A 29 -25.62 -1.15 -9.19
CA ARG A 29 -26.66 -1.94 -9.87
C ARG A 29 -27.51 -2.77 -8.90
N LEU A 30 -26.89 -3.32 -7.85
CA LEU A 30 -27.60 -4.03 -6.78
C LEU A 30 -28.47 -3.10 -5.92
N ILE A 31 -28.04 -1.86 -5.69
CA ILE A 31 -28.81 -0.83 -4.98
C ILE A 31 -30.01 -0.40 -5.83
N ASN A 32 -29.82 -0.22 -7.14
CA ASN A 32 -30.86 0.14 -8.11
C ASN A 32 -31.86 -1.00 -8.40
N GLY A 33 -31.66 -2.20 -7.84
CA GLY A 33 -32.55 -3.34 -8.06
C GLY A 33 -32.36 -4.07 -9.40
N GLU A 34 -31.38 -3.70 -10.22
CA GLU A 34 -31.12 -4.34 -11.53
C GLU A 34 -30.61 -5.79 -11.40
N ILE A 35 -29.97 -6.11 -10.27
CA ILE A 35 -29.38 -7.43 -10.02
C ILE A 35 -29.65 -7.90 -8.58
N ASN A 36 -29.73 -9.22 -8.40
CA ASN A 36 -29.91 -9.84 -7.08
C ASN A 36 -28.57 -10.05 -6.36
N GLY A 37 -28.60 -10.14 -5.02
CA GLY A 37 -27.41 -10.37 -4.18
C GLY A 37 -26.54 -11.58 -4.59
N PRO A 38 -27.12 -12.77 -4.87
CA PRO A 38 -26.37 -13.93 -5.36
C PRO A 38 -25.73 -13.71 -6.74
N ARG A 39 -26.36 -12.92 -7.61
CA ARG A 39 -25.81 -12.57 -8.93
C ARG A 39 -24.62 -11.62 -8.78
N ALA A 40 -24.73 -10.62 -7.90
CA ALA A 40 -23.63 -9.73 -7.55
C ALA A 40 -22.42 -10.48 -6.96
N ALA A 41 -22.68 -11.45 -6.06
CA ALA A 41 -21.66 -12.31 -5.47
C ALA A 41 -20.86 -13.08 -6.53
N ARG A 42 -21.55 -13.72 -7.49
CA ARG A 42 -20.91 -14.41 -8.63
C ARG A 42 -20.09 -13.47 -9.50
N LEU A 43 -20.60 -12.28 -9.82
CA LEU A 43 -19.90 -11.29 -10.66
C LEU A 43 -18.61 -10.75 -10.02
N LEU A 44 -18.59 -10.63 -8.70
CA LEU A 44 -17.45 -10.14 -7.93
C LEU A 44 -16.55 -11.26 -7.39
N LYS A 45 -16.95 -12.53 -7.53
CA LYS A 45 -16.28 -13.71 -6.94
C LYS A 45 -16.07 -13.57 -5.42
N VAL A 46 -17.12 -13.11 -4.74
CA VAL A 46 -17.16 -12.87 -3.28
C VAL A 46 -18.38 -13.53 -2.68
N THR A 47 -18.41 -13.68 -1.35
CA THR A 47 -19.57 -14.25 -0.67
C THR A 47 -20.73 -13.26 -0.62
N THR A 48 -21.96 -13.77 -0.49
CA THR A 48 -23.17 -12.95 -0.31
C THR A 48 -23.07 -12.03 0.92
N ARG A 49 -22.42 -12.49 2.00
CA ARG A 49 -22.11 -11.66 3.18
C ARG A 49 -21.23 -10.46 2.83
N GLN A 50 -20.19 -10.66 2.03
CA GLN A 50 -19.32 -9.57 1.56
C GLN A 50 -20.09 -8.57 0.71
N VAL A 51 -21.00 -9.03 -0.16
CA VAL A 51 -21.90 -8.15 -0.92
C VAL A 51 -22.78 -7.31 0.00
N ARG A 52 -23.39 -7.90 1.03
CA ARG A 52 -24.20 -7.17 2.02
C ARG A 52 -23.38 -6.13 2.78
N ASN A 53 -22.15 -6.46 3.16
CA ASN A 53 -21.24 -5.53 3.83
C ASN A 53 -20.84 -4.36 2.92
N LEU A 54 -20.49 -4.64 1.65
CA LEU A 54 -20.17 -3.60 0.67
C LEU A 54 -21.37 -2.70 0.39
N LYS A 55 -22.58 -3.27 0.27
CA LYS A 55 -23.83 -2.50 0.15
C LYS A 55 -23.99 -1.54 1.33
N ARG A 56 -23.84 -2.03 2.57
CA ARG A 56 -23.91 -1.19 3.79
C ARG A 56 -22.85 -0.08 3.79
N GLN A 57 -21.62 -0.40 3.43
CA GLN A 57 -20.53 0.59 3.34
C GLN A 57 -20.82 1.68 2.32
N VAL A 58 -21.37 1.32 1.16
CA VAL A 58 -21.74 2.30 0.12
C VAL A 58 -22.90 3.18 0.55
N TYR A 59 -23.85 2.69 1.35
CA TYR A 59 -24.90 3.54 1.93
C TYR A 59 -24.34 4.56 2.93
N ASN A 60 -23.39 4.15 3.77
CA ASN A 60 -22.87 5.00 4.85
C ASN A 60 -21.78 5.98 4.36
N GLU A 61 -20.86 5.50 3.53
CA GLU A 61 -19.63 6.21 3.14
C GLU A 61 -19.66 6.62 1.65
N GLY A 62 -20.75 6.35 0.93
CA GLY A 62 -20.87 6.62 -0.50
C GLY A 62 -19.87 5.83 -1.36
N ASP A 63 -19.35 6.45 -2.41
CA ASP A 63 -18.37 5.83 -3.32
C ASP A 63 -17.05 5.46 -2.60
N LEU A 64 -16.74 6.11 -1.48
CA LEU A 64 -15.54 5.84 -0.69
C LEU A 64 -15.61 4.53 0.09
N GLY A 65 -16.81 4.02 0.38
CA GLY A 65 -17.00 2.77 1.12
C GLY A 65 -16.45 1.51 0.43
N ILE A 66 -16.15 1.60 -0.88
CA ILE A 66 -15.51 0.53 -1.65
C ILE A 66 -13.98 0.54 -1.46
N ILE A 67 -13.41 1.68 -1.08
CA ILE A 67 -11.97 1.83 -0.94
C ILE A 67 -11.50 1.00 0.25
N HIS A 68 -10.40 0.28 0.05
CA HIS A 68 -9.82 -0.51 1.12
C HIS A 68 -9.41 0.39 2.30
N LYS A 69 -9.87 0.10 3.52
CA LYS A 69 -9.62 0.95 4.70
C LYS A 69 -8.12 1.10 5.04
N ASN A 70 -7.32 0.06 4.79
CA ASN A 70 -5.86 0.13 4.94
C ASN A 70 -5.13 0.87 3.81
N ARG A 71 -5.83 1.45 2.82
CA ARG A 71 -5.17 2.18 1.73
C ARG A 71 -4.50 3.47 2.21
N PHE A 72 -5.08 4.09 3.24
CA PHE A 72 -4.59 5.36 3.79
C PHE A 72 -3.87 5.19 5.13
N ASN A 73 -3.96 4.01 5.74
CA ASN A 73 -3.35 3.73 7.03
C ASN A 73 -1.96 3.12 6.86
N LYS A 74 -0.98 3.67 7.57
CA LYS A 74 0.33 3.03 7.73
C LYS A 74 0.20 1.91 8.76
N PRO A 75 0.74 0.70 8.51
CA PRO A 75 0.76 -0.37 9.50
C PRO A 75 1.53 0.07 10.75
N ILE A 76 1.06 -0.29 11.94
CA ILE A 76 1.68 0.08 13.22
C ILE A 76 3.12 -0.42 13.35
N ASN A 77 3.42 -1.60 12.79
CA ASN A 77 4.75 -2.21 12.80
C ASN A 77 5.72 -1.60 11.77
N THR A 78 5.33 -0.49 11.11
CA THR A 78 6.19 0.18 10.14
C THR A 78 7.21 1.02 10.86
N TYR A 79 8.50 0.64 10.77
CA TYR A 79 9.59 1.51 11.24
C TYR A 79 9.48 2.91 10.66
N ASP A 80 9.80 3.89 11.50
CA ASP A 80 9.69 5.30 11.15
C ASP A 80 10.45 5.62 9.86
N ILE A 81 9.86 6.54 9.09
CA ILE A 81 10.38 7.01 7.81
C ILE A 81 11.75 7.66 8.00
N SER A 82 12.00 8.27 9.17
CA SER A 82 13.29 8.83 9.57
C SER A 82 14.41 7.79 9.49
N ILE A 83 14.28 6.69 10.24
CA ILE A 83 15.23 5.57 10.29
C ILE A 83 15.46 4.98 8.90
N ARG A 84 14.39 4.82 8.11
CA ARG A 84 14.49 4.29 6.74
C ARG A 84 15.37 5.17 5.85
N LYS A 85 15.18 6.49 5.94
CA LYS A 85 15.97 7.47 5.17
C LYS A 85 17.41 7.53 5.67
N GLU A 86 17.61 7.48 6.97
CA GLU A 86 18.92 7.51 7.60
C GLU A 86 19.79 6.32 7.18
N LEU A 87 19.29 5.09 7.33
CA LEU A 87 19.99 3.87 6.88
C LEU A 87 20.37 3.94 5.40
N ALA A 88 19.47 4.46 4.55
CA ALA A 88 19.75 4.62 3.13
C ALA A 88 20.77 5.74 2.84
N ARG A 89 20.80 6.80 3.64
CA ARG A 89 21.80 7.88 3.54
C ARG A 89 23.18 7.36 3.92
N ILE A 90 23.30 6.69 5.07
CA ILE A 90 24.56 6.11 5.55
C ILE A 90 25.11 5.13 4.52
N TYR A 91 24.26 4.25 3.97
CA TYR A 91 24.71 3.31 2.95
C TYR A 91 25.27 4.01 1.71
N ARG A 92 24.61 5.08 1.24
CA ARG A 92 25.06 5.82 0.05
C ARG A 92 26.35 6.60 0.29
N ALA A 93 26.54 7.14 1.49
CA ALA A 93 27.69 7.96 1.85
C ALA A 93 28.93 7.10 2.16
N GLU A 94 28.79 6.08 3.00
CA GLU A 94 29.92 5.39 3.63
C GLU A 94 30.09 3.92 3.18
N PHE A 95 29.00 3.25 2.80
CA PHE A 95 29.00 1.78 2.57
C PHE A 95 28.61 1.40 1.14
N LYS A 96 28.82 2.31 0.18
CA LYS A 96 28.47 2.07 -1.22
C LYS A 96 29.26 0.87 -1.75
N GLY A 97 28.56 -0.17 -2.20
CA GLY A 97 29.19 -1.39 -2.71
C GLY A 97 29.53 -2.44 -1.65
N VAL A 98 29.25 -2.17 -0.37
CA VAL A 98 29.41 -3.14 0.71
C VAL A 98 28.24 -4.12 0.73
N ASN A 99 28.52 -5.36 1.12
CA ASN A 99 27.50 -6.39 1.33
C ASN A 99 26.52 -5.95 2.43
N PHE A 100 25.22 -6.12 2.17
CA PHE A 100 24.16 -5.75 3.12
C PHE A 100 24.27 -6.50 4.46
N SER A 101 24.83 -7.72 4.48
CA SER A 101 25.11 -8.42 5.75
C SER A 101 26.12 -7.63 6.59
N LYS A 102 27.22 -7.18 5.95
CA LYS A 102 28.26 -6.43 6.64
C LYS A 102 27.80 -5.06 7.07
N PHE A 103 27.01 -4.41 6.22
CA PHE A 103 26.34 -3.17 6.57
C PHE A 103 25.42 -3.33 7.78
N ALA A 104 24.61 -4.40 7.84
CA ALA A 104 23.72 -4.65 8.97
C ALA A 104 24.50 -4.86 10.28
N GLU A 105 25.59 -5.63 10.27
CA GLU A 105 26.48 -5.76 11.44
C GLU A 105 27.00 -4.40 11.92
N GLU A 106 27.42 -3.55 11.00
CA GLU A 106 27.96 -2.24 11.35
C GLU A 106 26.88 -1.29 11.88
N MET A 107 25.65 -1.37 11.35
CA MET A 107 24.52 -0.61 11.88
C MET A 107 24.13 -1.10 13.28
N HIS A 108 24.18 -2.40 13.54
CA HIS A 108 23.96 -2.93 14.88
C HIS A 108 24.97 -2.40 15.90
N LYS A 109 26.25 -2.29 15.53
CA LYS A 109 27.28 -1.66 16.38
C LYS A 109 27.01 -0.19 16.65
N ARG A 110 26.42 0.52 15.69
CA ARG A 110 26.01 1.93 15.83
C ARG A 110 24.69 2.11 16.60
N GLY A 111 24.10 1.03 17.14
CA GLY A 111 22.89 1.08 17.97
C GLY A 111 21.57 0.90 17.22
N PHE A 112 21.59 0.57 15.92
CA PHE A 112 20.36 0.29 15.18
C PHE A 112 19.76 -1.07 15.62
N THR A 113 18.47 -1.07 15.97
CA THR A 113 17.73 -2.27 16.47
C THR A 113 17.09 -3.09 15.34
N GLN A 114 17.13 -2.60 14.10
CA GLN A 114 16.48 -3.22 12.95
C GLN A 114 17.22 -4.48 12.54
N SER A 115 16.50 -5.59 12.43
CA SER A 115 17.09 -6.84 11.95
C SER A 115 17.73 -6.70 10.56
N ARG A 116 18.68 -7.58 10.23
CA ARG A 116 19.30 -7.65 8.90
C ARG A 116 18.28 -7.69 7.75
N SER A 117 17.19 -8.43 7.88
CA SER A 117 16.15 -8.54 6.85
C SER A 117 15.36 -7.24 6.70
N THR A 118 15.10 -6.55 7.81
CA THR A 118 14.51 -5.20 7.82
C THR A 118 15.42 -4.22 7.08
N ILE A 119 16.70 -4.15 7.44
CA ILE A 119 17.67 -3.26 6.79
C ILE A 119 17.74 -3.57 5.28
N TYR A 120 17.80 -4.85 4.90
CA TYR A 120 17.77 -5.27 3.50
C TYR A 120 16.53 -4.75 2.76
N ASN A 121 15.34 -4.89 3.35
CA ASN A 121 14.09 -4.45 2.76
C ASN A 121 14.04 -2.92 2.61
N ILE A 122 14.49 -2.18 3.64
CA ILE A 122 14.59 -0.72 3.61
C ILE A 122 15.49 -0.25 2.45
N LEU A 123 16.68 -0.84 2.32
CA LEU A 123 17.60 -0.50 1.22
C LEU A 123 16.97 -0.81 -0.14
N ARG A 124 16.27 -1.93 -0.27
CA ARG A 124 15.59 -2.34 -1.50
C ARG A 124 14.43 -1.42 -1.86
N GLU A 125 13.62 -1.00 -0.90
CA GLU A 125 12.56 0.01 -1.06
C GLU A 125 13.14 1.33 -1.57
N GLN A 126 14.33 1.71 -1.09
CA GLN A 126 15.09 2.89 -1.51
C GLN A 126 15.87 2.70 -2.83
N ARG A 127 15.57 1.64 -3.59
CA ARG A 127 16.19 1.29 -4.88
C ARG A 127 17.70 1.01 -4.81
N ILE A 128 18.24 0.72 -3.63
CA ILE A 128 19.63 0.30 -3.45
C ILE A 128 19.71 -1.21 -3.68
N ARG A 129 20.57 -1.65 -4.60
CA ARG A 129 20.73 -3.06 -4.95
C ARG A 129 21.93 -3.65 -4.22
N SER A 130 21.78 -4.85 -3.68
CA SER A 130 22.90 -5.59 -3.09
C SER A 130 23.94 -5.91 -4.18
N PRO A 131 25.25 -5.64 -3.93
CA PRO A 131 26.33 -6.00 -4.83
C PRO A 131 26.39 -7.50 -5.13
N GLN A 132 26.07 -8.34 -4.15
CA GLN A 132 26.08 -9.80 -4.27
C GLN A 132 24.72 -10.37 -4.72
N ARG A 133 23.87 -9.56 -5.36
CA ARG A 133 22.58 -10.03 -5.82
C ARG A 133 22.75 -11.09 -6.89
N LYS A 134 22.33 -12.32 -6.58
CA LYS A 134 22.22 -13.40 -7.57
C LYS A 134 21.21 -13.00 -8.65
N ARG A 135 21.60 -13.13 -9.91
CA ARG A 135 20.69 -12.97 -11.04
C ARG A 135 19.71 -14.14 -11.02
N ASN A 136 18.42 -13.85 -10.92
CA ASN A 136 17.40 -14.89 -11.07
C ASN A 136 17.53 -15.44 -12.49
N LYS A 137 17.90 -16.72 -12.61
CA LYS A 137 17.87 -17.42 -13.89
C LYS A 137 16.39 -17.63 -14.24
N THR A 138 15.90 -16.97 -15.28
CA THR A 138 14.57 -17.24 -15.81
C THR A 138 14.55 -18.71 -16.23
N LYS A 139 13.65 -19.52 -15.67
CA LYS A 139 13.44 -20.89 -16.14
C LYS A 139 13.06 -20.79 -17.61
N LYS A 140 13.87 -21.37 -18.52
CA LYS A 140 13.45 -21.54 -19.90
C LYS A 140 12.18 -22.39 -19.86
N ARG A 141 11.09 -21.88 -20.44
CA ARG A 141 9.89 -22.68 -20.67
C ARG A 141 10.30 -23.83 -21.60
N LYS A 142 10.05 -25.06 -21.17
CA LYS A 142 10.14 -26.23 -22.04
C LYS A 142 8.93 -26.22 -22.98
#